data_AF-A0A395IR65-F1
#
_entry.id   AF-A0A395IR65-F1
#
_cell.length_a   1.000
_cell.length_b   1.000
_cell.length_c   1.000
_cell.angle_alpha   90.00
_cell.angle_beta   90.00
_cell.angle_gamma   90.00
#
_symmetry.space_group_name_H-M   'P 1'
#
loop_
_entity.id
_entity.type
_entity.pdbx_description
1 polymer ?
#
loop_
_entity_poly.entity_id
_entity_poly.type
_entity_poly.pdbx_seq_one_letter_code
_entity_poly.pdbx_strand_id
1 'polypeptide(L)'
;MVNFKNGDLSLIGENGIGLSGGQRARVALARAIYSNAKILFLDDPLSALDHHTAESIVKKCLTGSLAKGRTIILVTHRTELCQGIAQQIIRMTNGTAEVFDPESVPRELLHTKNPSDSAAEEQQDDKDQTVEAMPEKFMEDEYREHGGIKASVYWEYIRAGRLSYWALLIVVLAAYRLLDIAETWFLKAWGEAYEGPRKPSKDPLSRLPSPEANIQPWLYGFFFLALAQSIIFVFAQASTQLMTYTAGKTIFENVMKRVVHATFRFYDVTPAGRLMNRLSSDITVTDGNLSSHFTLFAQLIIVWLTSILVIGSITPTFLAFSLVLVITIVLIYIQFLPTSQSLRRLEMVSLTPLISNFGLLTEGLGTIRAFCAQRRFQDRVIEVTDIFQKMDHFYWSLQAWLQFRLNILSAISTFLMTAIAVYQDLSPGLTAFVLSPPQADSCHQPKGYANHMVDYKWNLFQ
;
A
#
# COMPACT_ATOMS: atom_id res chain seq x y z
N MET A 1 41.05 -0.44 -4.13
CA MET A 1 39.82 -0.84 -4.85
C MET A 1 38.75 -1.02 -3.79
N VAL A 2 37.57 -0.42 -3.97
CA VAL A 2 36.44 -0.69 -3.07
C VAL A 2 36.10 -2.17 -3.22
N ASN A 3 36.16 -2.90 -2.11
CA ASN A 3 36.02 -4.34 -2.11
C ASN A 3 34.52 -4.64 -2.05
N PHE A 4 33.84 -4.57 -3.19
CA PHE A 4 32.45 -5.01 -3.26
C PHE A 4 32.40 -6.50 -2.90
N LYS A 5 31.53 -6.87 -1.95
CA LYS A 5 31.42 -8.22 -1.42
C LYS A 5 31.32 -9.33 -2.49
N ASN A 6 30.67 -9.03 -3.62
CA ASN A 6 30.49 -9.96 -4.76
C ASN A 6 31.24 -9.52 -6.03
N GLY A 7 32.17 -8.56 -5.95
CA GLY A 7 32.88 -8.04 -7.12
C GLY A 7 31.92 -7.42 -8.14
N ASP A 8 32.08 -7.77 -9.42
CA ASP A 8 31.28 -7.27 -10.56
C ASP A 8 29.78 -7.68 -10.49
N LEU A 9 29.47 -8.79 -9.80
CA LEU A 9 28.10 -9.27 -9.63
C LEU A 9 27.35 -8.58 -8.48
N SER A 10 27.88 -7.46 -7.97
CA SER A 10 27.28 -6.72 -6.87
C SER A 10 26.15 -5.80 -7.36
N LEU A 11 25.02 -5.81 -6.66
CA LEU A 11 23.91 -4.90 -6.91
C LEU A 11 24.29 -3.47 -6.53
N ILE A 12 24.35 -2.58 -7.53
CA ILE A 12 24.71 -1.16 -7.38
C ILE A 12 23.56 -0.32 -6.75
N GLY A 13 22.36 -0.90 -6.66
CA GLY A 13 21.14 -0.24 -6.19
C GLY A 13 20.52 0.71 -7.25
N GLU A 14 19.28 1.12 -7.02
CA GLU A 14 18.61 2.13 -7.86
C GLU A 14 19.42 3.44 -7.82
N ASN A 15 19.56 4.11 -8.97
CA ASN A 15 20.29 5.37 -9.16
C ASN A 15 21.75 5.38 -8.69
N GLY A 16 22.36 4.21 -8.48
CA GLY A 16 23.74 4.08 -8.02
C GLY A 16 23.97 4.62 -6.61
N ILE A 17 22.95 4.53 -5.74
CA ILE A 17 23.04 4.99 -4.34
C ILE A 17 24.22 4.34 -3.58
N GLY A 18 24.69 3.16 -4.00
CA GLY A 18 25.86 2.50 -3.43
C GLY A 18 27.22 2.97 -3.97
N LEU A 19 27.27 3.95 -4.87
CA LEU A 19 28.48 4.42 -5.55
C LEU A 19 28.78 5.88 -5.22
N SER A 20 30.06 6.21 -5.00
CA SER A 20 30.49 7.61 -4.91
C SER A 20 30.26 8.36 -6.23
N GLY A 21 30.24 9.70 -6.20
CA GLY A 21 30.08 10.54 -7.41
C GLY A 21 31.06 10.15 -8.52
N GLY A 22 32.36 10.06 -8.21
CA GLY A 22 33.38 9.62 -9.15
C GLY A 22 33.25 8.16 -9.61
N GLN A 23 32.68 7.27 -8.80
CA GLN A 23 32.38 5.90 -9.24
C GLN A 23 31.22 5.87 -10.23
N ARG A 24 30.13 6.59 -9.95
CA ARG A 24 28.99 6.73 -10.87
C ARG A 24 29.42 7.29 -12.22
N ALA A 25 30.25 8.34 -12.21
CA ALA A 25 30.81 8.92 -13.42
C ALA A 25 31.62 7.91 -14.24
N ARG A 26 32.49 7.11 -13.60
CA ARG A 26 33.27 6.08 -14.28
C ARG A 26 32.43 4.95 -14.85
N VAL A 27 31.40 4.50 -14.14
CA VAL A 27 30.47 3.46 -14.64
C VAL A 27 29.69 3.99 -15.85
N ALA A 28 29.22 5.24 -15.79
CA ALA A 28 28.55 5.87 -16.91
C ALA A 28 29.47 6.04 -18.13
N LEU A 29 30.71 6.47 -17.93
CA LEU A 29 31.73 6.59 -18.98
C LEU A 29 32.07 5.22 -19.60
N ALA A 30 32.25 4.19 -18.77
CA ALA A 30 32.51 2.83 -19.23
C ALA A 30 31.35 2.33 -20.11
N ARG A 31 30.10 2.57 -19.70
CA ARG A 31 28.91 2.23 -20.51
C ARG A 31 28.90 2.92 -21.87
N ALA A 32 29.29 4.20 -21.94
CA ALA A 32 29.37 4.94 -23.19
C ALA A 32 30.47 4.39 -24.11
N ILE A 33 31.68 4.16 -23.59
CA ILE A 33 32.83 3.71 -24.38
C ILE A 33 32.66 2.26 -24.83
N TYR A 34 32.07 1.39 -23.99
CA TYR A 34 31.81 -0.01 -24.34
C TYR A 34 30.70 -0.17 -25.38
N SER A 35 29.89 0.87 -25.63
CA SER A 35 28.91 0.84 -26.70
C SER A 35 29.58 0.74 -28.08
N ASN A 36 28.83 0.28 -29.10
CA ASN A 36 29.29 0.25 -30.49
C ASN A 36 28.98 1.56 -31.24
N ALA A 37 28.68 2.65 -30.53
CA ALA A 37 28.33 3.93 -31.14
C ALA A 37 29.54 4.54 -31.87
N LYS A 38 29.30 5.07 -33.08
CA LYS A 38 30.33 5.77 -33.87
C LYS A 38 30.60 7.19 -33.37
N ILE A 39 29.61 7.80 -32.71
CA ILE A 39 29.68 9.15 -32.14
C ILE A 39 29.38 9.03 -30.65
N LEU A 40 30.26 9.56 -29.82
CA LEU A 40 30.15 9.57 -28.37
C LEU A 40 29.98 11.02 -27.89
N PHE A 41 28.90 11.29 -27.19
CA PHE A 41 28.68 12.55 -26.48
C PHE A 41 29.03 12.34 -25.01
N LEU A 42 29.99 13.09 -24.51
CA LEU A 42 30.47 13.03 -23.13
C LEU A 42 30.28 14.40 -22.48
N ASP A 43 29.36 14.49 -21.52
CA ASP A 43 29.06 15.71 -20.79
C ASP A 43 29.73 15.67 -19.40
N ASP A 44 30.84 16.40 -19.30
CA ASP A 44 31.74 16.54 -18.15
C ASP A 44 32.01 15.27 -17.31
N PRO A 45 32.48 14.17 -17.92
CA PRO A 45 32.71 12.90 -17.22
C PRO A 45 33.90 12.91 -16.23
N LEU A 46 34.68 14.00 -16.16
CA LEU A 46 35.93 14.11 -15.39
C LEU A 46 35.82 15.01 -14.15
N SER A 47 34.69 15.68 -13.94
CA SER A 47 34.49 16.64 -12.84
C SER A 47 34.59 16.00 -11.46
N ALA A 48 33.90 14.89 -11.26
CA ALA A 48 33.84 14.17 -9.98
C ALA A 48 35.07 13.28 -9.69
N LEU A 49 36.18 13.46 -10.42
CA LEU A 49 37.37 12.61 -10.35
C LEU A 49 38.60 13.40 -9.92
N ASP A 50 39.41 12.79 -9.06
CA ASP A 50 40.72 13.30 -8.68
C ASP A 50 41.63 13.46 -9.92
N HIS A 51 42.59 14.38 -9.85
CA HIS A 51 43.43 14.75 -10.98
C HIS A 51 44.16 13.57 -11.61
N HIS A 52 44.78 12.71 -10.79
CA HIS A 52 45.54 11.57 -11.28
C HIS A 52 44.65 10.50 -11.95
N THR A 53 43.47 10.23 -11.39
CA THR A 53 42.49 9.32 -12.01
C THR A 53 41.97 9.89 -13.33
N ALA A 54 41.63 11.19 -13.37
CA ALA A 54 41.15 11.84 -14.58
C ALA A 54 42.21 11.79 -15.70
N GLU A 55 43.47 12.12 -15.39
CA GLU A 55 44.59 12.02 -16.35
C GLU A 55 44.76 10.59 -16.89
N SER A 56 44.71 9.58 -16.01
CA SER A 56 44.79 8.18 -16.45
C SER A 56 43.63 7.77 -17.35
N ILE A 57 42.42 8.28 -17.12
CA ILE A 57 41.25 7.99 -17.97
C ILE A 57 41.41 8.65 -19.33
N VAL A 58 41.85 9.91 -19.38
CA VAL A 58 42.10 10.60 -20.66
C VAL A 58 43.17 9.85 -21.46
N LYS A 59 44.29 9.51 -20.83
CA LYS A 59 45.46 8.90 -21.49
C LYS A 59 45.28 7.41 -21.85
N LYS A 60 44.42 6.66 -21.16
CA LYS A 60 44.23 5.22 -21.43
C LYS A 60 42.89 4.91 -22.08
N CYS A 61 41.85 5.66 -21.76
CA CYS A 61 40.49 5.39 -22.20
C CYS A 61 40.16 6.16 -23.49
N LEU A 62 40.33 7.48 -23.49
CA LEU A 62 39.96 8.34 -24.64
C LEU A 62 40.92 8.19 -25.82
N THR A 63 42.19 7.84 -25.59
CA THR A 63 43.18 7.52 -26.63
C THR A 63 43.36 6.02 -26.85
N GLY A 64 42.62 5.19 -26.10
CA GLY A 64 42.71 3.74 -26.14
C GLY A 64 42.17 3.13 -27.44
N SER A 65 42.33 1.81 -27.57
CA SER A 65 41.85 1.05 -28.73
C SER A 65 40.33 1.15 -28.94
N LEU A 66 39.56 1.26 -27.86
CA LEU A 66 38.09 1.36 -27.90
C LEU A 66 37.57 2.70 -28.43
N ALA A 67 38.38 3.76 -28.34
CA ALA A 67 38.05 5.08 -28.88
C ALA A 67 38.49 5.27 -30.34
N LYS A 68 39.37 4.39 -30.84
CA LYS A 68 39.97 4.54 -32.17
C LYS A 68 38.91 4.44 -33.28
N GLY A 69 38.90 5.42 -34.18
CA GLY A 69 37.97 5.48 -35.31
C GLY A 69 36.55 5.92 -34.95
N ARG A 70 36.34 6.47 -33.74
CA ARG A 70 35.07 7.04 -33.29
C ARG A 70 35.19 8.56 -33.13
N THR A 71 34.10 9.28 -33.36
CA THR A 71 34.01 10.71 -33.08
C THR A 71 33.64 10.90 -31.62
N ILE A 72 34.46 11.62 -30.85
CA ILE A 72 34.20 11.92 -29.45
C ILE A 72 33.99 13.42 -29.31
N ILE A 73 32.81 13.80 -28.83
CA ILE A 73 32.48 15.18 -28.47
C ILE A 73 32.45 15.23 -26.95
N LEU A 74 33.43 15.92 -26.37
CA LEU A 74 33.61 16.04 -24.93
C LEU A 74 33.38 17.50 -24.52
N VAL A 75 32.41 17.72 -23.64
CA VAL A 75 32.20 19.00 -22.95
C VAL A 75 32.85 18.86 -21.57
N THR A 76 33.73 19.78 -21.19
CA THR A 76 34.33 19.76 -19.85
C THR A 76 34.84 21.14 -19.45
N HIS A 77 34.83 21.42 -18.15
CA HIS A 77 35.49 22.59 -17.58
C HIS A 77 37.00 22.38 -17.38
N ARG A 78 37.49 21.13 -17.41
CA ARG A 78 38.90 20.78 -17.21
C ARG A 78 39.66 20.69 -18.55
N THR A 79 39.75 21.81 -19.24
CA THR A 79 40.29 21.90 -20.61
C THR A 79 41.76 21.48 -20.72
N GLU A 80 42.56 21.73 -19.68
CA GLU A 80 43.99 21.39 -19.62
C GLU A 80 44.27 19.90 -19.87
N LEU A 81 43.43 19.02 -19.32
CA LEU A 81 43.59 17.57 -19.46
C LEU A 81 43.34 17.09 -20.90
N CYS A 82 42.50 17.81 -21.66
CA CYS A 82 42.01 17.38 -22.96
C CYS A 82 42.71 18.06 -24.14
N GLN A 83 43.42 19.17 -23.89
CA GLN A 83 44.06 19.96 -24.95
C GLN A 83 45.04 19.13 -25.79
N GLY A 84 45.85 18.28 -25.15
CA GLY A 84 46.87 17.48 -25.84
C GLY A 84 46.32 16.37 -26.75
N ILE A 85 45.01 16.07 -26.67
CA ILE A 85 44.36 15.01 -27.46
C ILE A 85 43.25 15.52 -28.38
N ALA A 86 42.76 16.75 -28.16
CA ALA A 86 41.66 17.31 -28.93
C ALA A 86 42.12 17.74 -30.32
N GLN A 87 41.42 17.26 -31.36
CA GLN A 87 41.68 17.67 -32.75
C GLN A 87 41.06 19.03 -33.09
N GLN A 88 40.03 19.44 -32.36
CA GLN A 88 39.31 20.70 -32.54
C GLN A 88 38.74 21.12 -31.19
N ILE A 89 38.81 22.43 -30.89
CA ILE A 89 38.29 23.00 -29.65
C ILE A 89 37.22 24.03 -29.99
N ILE A 90 36.07 23.97 -29.32
CA ILE A 90 34.94 24.87 -29.54
C ILE A 90 34.62 25.55 -28.21
N ARG A 91 34.62 26.89 -28.21
CA ARG A 91 34.18 27.70 -27.06
C ARG A 91 32.75 28.14 -27.29
N MET A 92 31.91 27.99 -26.28
CA MET A 92 30.56 28.54 -26.29
C MET A 92 30.47 29.73 -25.33
N THR A 93 30.04 30.89 -25.81
CA THR A 93 29.87 32.11 -25.02
C THR A 93 28.54 32.77 -25.38
N ASN A 94 27.66 33.05 -24.42
CA ASN A 94 26.38 33.75 -24.66
C ASN A 94 25.52 33.18 -25.81
N GLY A 95 25.54 31.86 -26.02
CA GLY A 95 24.80 31.20 -27.10
C GLY A 95 25.47 31.26 -28.49
N THR A 96 26.65 31.84 -28.62
CA THR A 96 27.48 31.78 -29.83
C THR A 96 28.60 30.75 -29.66
N ALA A 97 28.99 30.10 -30.76
CA ALA A 97 30.07 29.11 -30.78
C ALA A 97 31.24 29.62 -31.63
N GLU A 98 32.44 29.57 -31.06
CA GLU A 98 33.70 29.96 -31.70
C GLU A 98 34.62 28.76 -31.78
N VAL A 99 35.21 28.54 -32.97
CA VAL A 99 36.07 27.40 -33.25
C VAL A 99 37.52 27.81 -33.17
N PHE A 100 38.32 27.02 -32.48
CA PHE A 100 39.77 27.18 -32.36
C PHE A 100 40.49 25.95 -32.90
N ASP A 101 41.61 26.20 -33.59
CA ASP A 101 42.55 25.13 -33.93
C ASP A 101 43.38 24.79 -32.68
N PRO A 102 43.81 23.53 -32.48
CA PRO A 102 44.54 23.10 -31.28
C PRO A 102 45.78 23.92 -30.96
N GLU A 103 46.43 24.47 -31.99
CA GLU A 103 47.65 25.28 -31.87
C GLU A 103 47.39 26.78 -31.67
N SER A 104 46.16 27.26 -31.95
CA SER A 104 45.80 28.68 -31.90
C SER A 104 44.97 29.07 -30.68
N VAL A 105 44.79 28.16 -29.72
CA VAL A 105 44.03 28.42 -28.49
C VAL A 105 44.75 29.48 -27.63
N PRO A 106 44.13 30.64 -27.34
CA PRO A 106 44.69 31.63 -26.42
C PRO A 106 44.99 31.03 -25.04
N ARG A 107 46.19 31.29 -24.49
CA ARG A 107 46.58 30.84 -23.13
C ARG A 107 45.64 31.36 -22.04
N GLU A 108 44.96 32.49 -22.26
CA GLU A 108 43.97 33.07 -21.35
C GLU A 108 42.68 32.23 -21.23
N LEU A 109 42.40 31.35 -22.19
CA LEU A 109 41.28 30.40 -22.12
C LEU A 109 41.62 29.10 -21.41
N LEU A 110 42.90 28.86 -21.20
CA LEU A 110 43.41 27.87 -20.27
C LEU A 110 43.39 28.57 -18.91
N HIS A 111 42.24 28.61 -18.25
CA HIS A 111 42.15 29.20 -16.93
C HIS A 111 43.17 28.53 -15.99
N THR A 112 44.35 29.13 -15.85
CA THR A 112 45.20 29.01 -14.67
C THR A 112 44.46 29.69 -13.53
N LYS A 113 43.49 29.00 -12.93
CA LYS A 113 43.17 29.29 -11.53
C LYS A 113 44.42 28.86 -10.76
N ASN A 114 45.13 29.82 -10.19
CA ASN A 114 46.21 29.53 -9.24
C ASN A 114 45.67 28.52 -8.21
N PRO A 115 46.45 27.51 -7.80
CA PRO A 115 46.01 26.50 -6.83
C PRO A 115 45.60 27.09 -5.47
N SER A 116 45.87 28.38 -5.22
CA SER A 116 45.44 29.13 -4.05
C SER A 116 44.02 29.72 -4.13
N ASP A 117 43.46 29.97 -5.33
CA ASP A 117 42.11 30.56 -5.47
C ASP A 117 41.03 29.48 -5.63
N SER A 118 41.39 28.30 -6.12
CA SER A 118 40.52 27.11 -6.04
C SER A 118 40.29 26.69 -4.60
N ALA A 119 41.27 26.86 -3.71
CA ALA A 119 41.10 26.52 -2.29
C ALA A 119 40.06 27.40 -1.56
N ALA A 120 39.78 28.62 -2.05
CA ALA A 120 38.83 29.54 -1.40
C ALA A 120 37.39 29.38 -1.93
N GLU A 121 37.22 29.05 -3.22
CA GLU A 121 35.90 28.75 -3.79
C GLU A 121 35.51 27.27 -3.64
N GLU A 122 36.46 26.33 -3.62
CA GLU A 122 36.18 24.94 -3.25
C GLU A 122 35.81 24.84 -1.77
N GLN A 123 36.40 25.65 -0.86
CA GLN A 123 36.05 25.59 0.57
C GLN A 123 34.64 26.07 0.94
N GLN A 124 33.92 26.73 0.04
CA GLN A 124 32.55 27.18 0.29
C GLN A 124 31.49 26.24 -0.32
N ASP A 125 31.88 25.35 -1.24
CA ASP A 125 31.03 24.27 -1.79
C ASP A 125 31.41 22.87 -1.22
N ASP A 126 32.64 22.68 -0.72
CA ASP A 126 33.10 21.42 -0.08
C ASP A 126 32.57 21.18 1.33
N LYS A 127 31.99 22.21 1.97
CA LYS A 127 31.34 22.01 3.27
C LYS A 127 30.03 21.24 3.19
N ASP A 128 29.48 21.03 1.98
CA ASP A 128 28.30 20.21 1.75
C ASP A 128 28.55 18.97 0.86
N GLN A 129 29.78 18.73 0.36
CA GLN A 129 30.08 17.57 -0.51
C GLN A 129 31.33 16.76 -0.18
N THR A 130 31.84 16.83 1.05
CA THR A 130 32.66 15.75 1.61
C THR A 130 31.76 14.57 2.02
N VAL A 131 31.10 13.96 1.03
CA VAL A 131 30.61 12.58 1.18
C VAL A 131 31.85 11.70 1.05
N GLU A 132 32.59 11.56 2.15
CA GLU A 132 33.40 10.38 2.40
C GLU A 132 32.62 9.19 1.87
N ALA A 133 33.23 8.41 0.97
CA ALA A 133 32.61 7.25 0.37
C ALA A 133 31.87 6.48 1.47
N MET A 134 30.53 6.56 1.46
CA MET A 134 29.72 5.91 2.49
C MET A 134 30.23 4.49 2.59
N PRO A 135 30.81 4.07 3.73
CA PRO A 135 31.18 2.69 3.91
C PRO A 135 29.95 1.86 3.62
N GLU A 136 30.13 0.75 2.87
CA GLU A 136 29.08 -0.19 2.42
C GLU A 136 27.76 0.10 3.13
N LYS A 137 26.84 0.75 2.42
CA LYS A 137 25.57 1.19 3.00
C LYS A 137 25.00 0.00 3.76
N PHE A 138 25.08 0.04 5.10
CA PHE A 138 24.56 -0.97 6.03
C PHE A 138 23.03 -0.87 6.03
N MET A 139 22.42 -0.81 4.84
CA MET A 139 21.01 -1.03 4.68
C MET A 139 20.80 -2.51 4.83
N GLU A 140 20.46 -2.92 6.04
CA GLU A 140 19.81 -4.20 6.22
C GLU A 140 18.51 -4.18 5.38
N ASP A 141 18.41 -5.15 4.48
CA ASP A 141 17.18 -5.45 3.77
C ASP A 141 16.09 -5.66 4.82
N GLU A 142 14.94 -5.02 4.60
CA GLU A 142 13.84 -5.06 5.55
C GLU A 142 13.38 -6.50 5.75
N TYR A 143 13.67 -7.04 6.95
CA TYR A 143 13.21 -8.37 7.34
C TYR A 143 11.68 -8.36 7.42
N ARG A 144 11.03 -9.09 6.52
CA ARG A 144 9.58 -9.29 6.52
C ARG A 144 9.28 -10.62 7.20
N GLU A 145 8.61 -10.58 8.35
CA GLU A 145 8.13 -11.81 8.98
C GLU A 145 7.20 -12.59 8.02
N HIS A 146 7.42 -13.90 7.96
CA HIS A 146 6.62 -14.81 7.16
C HIS A 146 5.64 -15.58 8.06
N GLY A 147 4.34 -15.43 7.81
CA GLY A 147 3.30 -16.17 8.54
C GLY A 147 2.05 -15.32 8.80
N GLY A 148 1.15 -15.86 9.62
CA GLY A 148 0.03 -15.11 10.16
C GLY A 148 0.49 -14.06 11.18
N ILE A 149 -0.29 -13.00 11.34
CA ILE A 149 0.00 -11.93 12.31
C ILE A 149 -0.16 -12.50 13.72
N LYS A 150 0.82 -12.25 14.60
CA LYS A 150 0.79 -12.69 16.00
C LYS A 150 -0.35 -11.98 16.74
N ALA A 151 -1.08 -12.71 17.59
CA ALA A 151 -2.16 -12.16 18.42
C ALA A 151 -1.70 -10.98 19.30
N SER A 152 -0.41 -10.94 19.66
CA SER A 152 0.20 -9.83 20.39
C SER A 152 0.08 -8.49 19.66
N VAL A 153 0.14 -8.48 18.32
CA VAL A 153 0.06 -7.25 17.52
C VAL A 153 -1.36 -6.67 17.58
N TYR A 154 -2.38 -7.52 17.45
CA TYR A 154 -3.78 -7.10 17.62
C TYR A 154 -4.01 -6.55 19.04
N TRP A 155 -3.42 -7.18 20.05
CA TRP A 155 -3.54 -6.75 21.43
C TRP A 155 -2.87 -5.40 21.71
N GLU A 156 -1.73 -5.11 21.08
CA GLU A 156 -1.08 -3.80 21.18
C GLU A 156 -1.98 -2.68 20.66
N TYR A 157 -2.67 -2.90 19.53
CA TYR A 157 -3.63 -1.95 18.99
C TYR A 157 -4.83 -1.72 19.94
N ILE A 158 -5.42 -2.81 20.45
CA ILE A 158 -6.54 -2.72 21.40
C ILE A 158 -6.12 -1.96 22.67
N ARG A 159 -4.92 -2.25 23.19
CA ARG A 159 -4.38 -1.56 24.36
C ARG A 159 -4.16 -0.06 24.11
N ALA A 160 -3.72 0.32 22.91
CA ALA A 160 -3.53 1.72 22.54
C ALA A 160 -4.86 2.52 22.53
N GLY A 161 -5.97 1.89 22.15
CA GLY A 161 -7.30 2.52 22.11
C GLY A 161 -8.00 2.74 23.47
N ARG A 162 -7.36 2.40 24.59
CA ARG A 162 -7.92 2.33 25.96
C ARG A 162 -9.10 1.35 26.08
N LEU A 163 -9.00 0.41 27.01
CA LEU A 163 -10.01 -0.66 27.21
C LEU A 163 -11.41 -0.13 27.54
N SER A 164 -11.52 1.03 28.20
CA SER A 164 -12.81 1.65 28.53
C SER A 164 -13.59 2.08 27.30
N TYR A 165 -12.92 2.58 26.26
CA TYR A 165 -13.57 3.01 25.02
C TYR A 165 -13.97 1.82 24.16
N TRP A 166 -13.18 0.75 24.17
CA TRP A 166 -13.58 -0.53 23.57
C TRP A 166 -14.81 -1.13 24.24
N ALA A 167 -14.87 -1.13 25.57
CA ALA A 167 -16.04 -1.59 26.30
C ALA A 167 -17.28 -0.76 25.97
N LEU A 168 -17.14 0.57 25.96
CA LEU A 168 -18.22 1.49 25.54
C LEU A 168 -18.68 1.17 24.11
N LEU A 169 -17.76 1.01 23.16
CA LEU A 169 -18.07 0.69 21.77
C LEU A 169 -18.89 -0.61 21.68
N ILE A 170 -18.44 -1.70 22.33
CA ILE A 170 -19.14 -2.99 22.31
C ILE A 170 -20.56 -2.85 22.89
N VAL A 171 -20.71 -2.14 24.02
CA VAL A 171 -22.02 -1.91 24.65
C VAL A 171 -22.95 -1.15 23.72
N VAL A 172 -22.46 -0.10 23.07
CA VAL A 172 -23.27 0.73 22.17
C VAL A 172 -23.63 -0.02 20.89
N LEU A 173 -22.70 -0.80 20.32
CA LEU A 173 -22.97 -1.66 19.16
C LEU A 173 -24.00 -2.75 19.50
N ALA A 174 -23.90 -3.36 20.69
CA ALA A 174 -24.88 -4.33 21.17
C ALA A 174 -26.26 -3.68 21.37
N ALA A 175 -26.32 -2.48 21.97
CA ALA A 175 -27.56 -1.73 22.14
C ALA A 175 -28.21 -1.37 20.79
N TYR A 176 -27.40 -0.93 19.82
CA TYR A 176 -27.85 -0.68 18.45
C TYR A 176 -28.47 -1.92 17.82
N ARG A 177 -27.78 -3.07 17.94
CA ARG A 177 -28.29 -4.35 17.42
C ARG A 177 -29.57 -4.80 18.11
N LEU A 178 -29.70 -4.60 19.42
CA LEU A 178 -30.92 -4.95 20.15
C LEU A 178 -32.11 -4.09 19.69
N LEU A 179 -31.91 -2.81 19.40
CA LEU A 179 -32.95 -1.96 18.85
C LEU A 179 -33.35 -2.35 17.43
N ASP A 180 -32.39 -2.72 16.58
CA ASP A 180 -32.65 -3.23 15.23
C ASP A 180 -33.49 -4.53 15.27
N ILE A 181 -33.20 -5.44 16.20
CA ILE A 181 -34.02 -6.63 16.45
C ILE A 181 -35.41 -6.25 16.99
N ALA A 182 -35.49 -5.28 17.90
CA ALA A 182 -36.76 -4.83 18.47
C ALA A 182 -37.65 -4.16 17.42
N GLU A 183 -37.08 -3.38 16.50
CA GLU A 183 -37.77 -2.74 15.38
C GLU A 183 -38.32 -3.78 14.39
N THR A 184 -37.49 -4.73 13.97
CA THR A 184 -37.92 -5.82 13.08
C THR A 184 -38.99 -6.70 13.74
N TRP A 185 -38.87 -6.97 15.04
CA TRP A 185 -39.92 -7.66 15.81
C TRP A 185 -41.21 -6.82 15.95
N PHE A 186 -41.09 -5.51 16.11
CA PHE A 186 -42.23 -4.59 16.16
C PHE A 186 -42.99 -4.58 14.83
N LEU A 187 -42.29 -4.51 13.70
CA LEU A 187 -42.86 -4.62 12.36
C LEU A 187 -43.57 -5.96 12.15
N LYS A 188 -42.95 -7.06 12.63
CA LYS A 188 -43.57 -8.39 12.63
C LYS A 188 -44.89 -8.40 13.41
N ALA A 189 -44.92 -7.83 14.62
CA ALA A 189 -46.13 -7.76 15.44
C ALA A 189 -47.20 -6.83 14.83
N TRP A 190 -46.77 -5.76 14.16
CA TRP A 190 -47.66 -4.83 13.44
C TRP A 190 -48.29 -5.50 12.20
N GLY A 191 -47.54 -6.30 11.46
CA GLY A 191 -48.07 -7.05 10.32
C GLY A 191 -49.14 -8.07 10.73
N GLU A 192 -48.86 -8.89 11.75
CA GLU A 192 -49.80 -9.90 12.28
C GLU A 192 -51.04 -9.28 12.94
N ALA A 193 -50.95 -8.01 13.35
CA ALA A 193 -52.03 -7.30 13.99
C ALA A 193 -53.24 -7.01 13.06
N TYR A 194 -53.08 -7.16 11.75
CA TYR A 194 -54.16 -7.09 10.75
C TYR A 194 -54.96 -8.40 10.64
N GLU A 195 -54.42 -9.54 11.09
CA GLU A 195 -55.02 -10.86 10.90
C GLU A 195 -56.03 -11.22 12.02
N GLY A 196 -57.22 -10.61 12.00
CA GLY A 196 -58.41 -11.10 12.73
C GLY A 196 -58.33 -11.12 14.27
N PRO A 197 -59.27 -11.82 14.96
CA PRO A 197 -59.36 -11.81 16.42
C PRO A 197 -58.17 -12.52 17.08
N ARG A 198 -57.35 -11.74 17.79
CA ARG A 198 -56.12 -12.21 18.46
C ARG A 198 -56.42 -13.25 19.55
N LYS A 199 -55.64 -14.34 19.57
CA LYS A 199 -55.51 -15.17 20.77
C LYS A 199 -54.80 -14.35 21.86
N PRO A 200 -55.23 -14.41 23.13
CA PRO A 200 -54.55 -13.70 24.21
C PRO A 200 -53.11 -14.23 24.35
N SER A 201 -52.14 -13.41 23.95
CA SER A 201 -50.72 -13.70 24.11
C SER A 201 -50.14 -12.93 25.30
N LYS A 202 -48.98 -13.37 25.81
CA LYS A 202 -48.26 -12.68 26.88
C LYS A 202 -47.51 -11.43 26.40
N ASP A 203 -47.55 -11.13 25.10
CA ASP A 203 -46.78 -10.05 24.53
C ASP A 203 -47.37 -8.69 24.91
N PRO A 204 -46.55 -7.72 25.37
CA PRO A 204 -47.04 -6.39 25.73
C PRO A 204 -47.67 -5.65 24.53
N LEU A 205 -47.23 -5.96 23.31
CA LEU A 205 -47.75 -5.41 22.05
C LEU A 205 -49.15 -5.94 21.70
N SER A 206 -49.57 -7.08 22.25
CA SER A 206 -50.92 -7.64 22.02
C SER A 206 -52.05 -6.79 22.62
N ARG A 207 -51.70 -5.89 23.56
CA ARG A 207 -52.62 -4.95 24.23
C ARG A 207 -52.98 -3.73 23.39
N LEU A 208 -52.24 -3.45 22.32
CA LEU A 208 -52.53 -2.34 21.42
C LEU A 208 -53.79 -2.63 20.59
N PRO A 209 -54.60 -1.61 20.23
CA PRO A 209 -55.76 -1.80 19.36
C PRO A 209 -55.36 -2.39 18.00
N SER A 210 -56.32 -3.01 17.30
CA SER A 210 -56.08 -3.43 15.92
C SER A 210 -55.72 -2.20 15.06
N PRO A 211 -54.71 -2.29 14.18
CA PRO A 211 -54.33 -1.20 13.29
C PRO A 211 -55.48 -0.68 12.43
N GLU A 212 -56.45 -1.54 12.11
CA GLU A 212 -57.68 -1.19 11.40
C GLU A 212 -58.60 -0.24 12.21
N ALA A 213 -58.62 -0.40 13.54
CA ALA A 213 -59.42 0.45 14.43
C ALA A 213 -58.67 1.73 14.81
N ASN A 214 -57.36 1.64 15.10
CA ASN A 214 -56.52 2.80 15.34
C ASN A 214 -55.04 2.51 15.03
N ILE A 215 -54.53 3.12 13.97
CA ILE A 215 -53.14 2.97 13.53
C ILE A 215 -52.16 3.89 14.27
N GLN A 216 -52.64 4.92 14.97
CA GLN A 216 -51.78 5.93 15.59
C GLN A 216 -50.79 5.35 16.62
N PRO A 217 -51.16 4.42 17.52
CA PRO A 217 -50.21 3.84 18.49
C PRO A 217 -49.07 3.07 17.81
N TRP A 218 -49.35 2.41 16.68
CA TRP A 218 -48.35 1.69 15.90
C TRP A 218 -47.36 2.64 15.23
N LEU A 219 -47.86 3.74 14.65
CA LEU A 219 -47.02 4.79 14.06
C LEU A 219 -46.14 5.49 15.10
N TYR A 220 -46.69 5.84 16.27
CA TYR A 220 -45.90 6.44 17.34
C TYR A 220 -44.85 5.47 17.88
N GLY A 221 -45.22 4.20 18.09
CA GLY A 221 -44.27 3.16 18.54
C GLY A 221 -43.10 2.99 17.56
N PHE A 222 -43.40 2.89 16.27
CA PHE A 222 -42.37 2.82 15.22
C PHE A 222 -41.50 4.09 15.19
N PHE A 223 -42.12 5.27 15.24
CA PHE A 223 -41.40 6.54 15.25
C PHE A 223 -40.41 6.66 16.41
N PHE A 224 -40.82 6.32 17.64
CA PHE A 224 -39.93 6.36 18.80
C PHE A 224 -38.83 5.30 18.76
N LEU A 225 -39.11 4.11 18.21
CA LEU A 225 -38.08 3.08 17.98
C LEU A 225 -37.04 3.55 16.95
N ALA A 226 -37.48 4.05 15.80
CA ALA A 226 -36.60 4.58 14.76
C ALA A 226 -35.78 5.80 15.26
N LEU A 227 -36.38 6.66 16.08
CA LEU A 227 -35.69 7.79 16.70
C LEU A 227 -34.61 7.30 17.69
N ALA A 228 -34.94 6.34 18.55
CA ALA A 228 -33.99 5.76 19.50
C ALA A 228 -32.82 5.07 18.78
N GLN A 229 -33.12 4.32 17.71
CA GLN A 229 -32.12 3.67 16.87
C GLN A 229 -31.21 4.71 16.18
N SER A 230 -31.78 5.80 15.67
CA SER A 230 -31.02 6.90 15.05
C SER A 230 -30.08 7.58 16.05
N ILE A 231 -30.55 7.85 17.28
CA ILE A 231 -29.73 8.43 18.35
C ILE A 231 -28.58 7.49 18.73
N ILE A 232 -28.88 6.20 18.91
CA ILE A 232 -27.86 5.20 19.25
C ILE A 232 -26.88 4.97 18.10
N PHE A 233 -27.33 5.05 16.85
CA PHE A 233 -26.44 5.01 15.68
C PHE A 233 -25.43 6.16 15.70
N VAL A 234 -25.89 7.40 15.94
CA VAL A 234 -24.98 8.55 16.07
C VAL A 234 -24.00 8.34 17.22
N PHE A 235 -24.46 7.82 18.36
CA PHE A 235 -23.60 7.53 19.51
C PHE A 235 -22.60 6.39 19.21
N ALA A 236 -22.99 5.39 18.43
CA ALA A 236 -22.11 4.31 17.96
C ALA A 236 -21.00 4.85 17.06
N GLN A 237 -21.36 5.72 16.10
CA GLN A 237 -20.40 6.39 15.21
C GLN A 237 -19.45 7.29 16.00
N ALA A 238 -19.96 8.09 16.94
CA ALA A 238 -19.13 8.93 17.80
C ALA A 238 -18.17 8.10 18.67
N SER A 239 -18.63 6.99 19.25
CA SER A 239 -17.80 6.08 20.05
C SER A 239 -16.69 5.42 19.20
N THR A 240 -17.03 5.05 17.96
CA THR A 240 -16.08 4.49 16.99
C THR A 240 -15.00 5.52 16.63
N GLN A 241 -15.39 6.76 16.35
CA GLN A 241 -14.46 7.84 16.04
C GLN A 241 -13.55 8.17 17.22
N LEU A 242 -14.08 8.19 18.45
CA LEU A 242 -13.33 8.44 19.68
C LEU A 242 -12.27 7.36 19.93
N MET A 243 -12.65 6.09 19.77
CA MET A 243 -11.74 4.95 19.89
C MET A 243 -10.62 5.02 18.83
N THR A 244 -10.99 5.25 17.57
CA THR A 244 -10.06 5.39 16.43
C THR A 244 -9.02 6.48 16.70
N TYR A 245 -9.50 7.69 17.05
CA TYR A 245 -8.64 8.82 17.36
C TYR A 245 -7.69 8.53 18.52
N THR A 246 -8.19 7.90 19.58
CA THR A 246 -7.38 7.58 20.77
C THR A 246 -6.29 6.54 20.44
N ALA A 247 -6.63 5.50 19.66
CA ALA A 247 -5.68 4.47 19.24
C ALA A 247 -4.58 5.05 18.34
N GLY A 248 -4.97 5.78 17.28
CA GLY A 248 -4.04 6.42 16.35
C GLY A 248 -3.09 7.39 17.04
N LYS A 249 -3.64 8.32 17.85
CA LYS A 249 -2.83 9.26 18.65
C LYS A 249 -1.83 8.56 19.56
N THR A 250 -2.26 7.52 20.27
CA THR A 250 -1.40 6.79 21.22
C THR A 250 -0.28 6.06 20.50
N ILE A 251 -0.57 5.42 19.36
CA ILE A 251 0.45 4.74 18.55
C ILE A 251 1.44 5.75 17.97
N PHE A 252 0.94 6.84 17.39
CA PHE A 252 1.78 7.92 16.86
C PHE A 252 2.71 8.51 17.92
N GLU A 253 2.18 8.86 19.09
CA GLU A 253 2.96 9.42 20.20
C GLU A 253 4.06 8.44 20.66
N ASN A 254 3.74 7.15 20.76
CA ASN A 254 4.70 6.12 21.15
C ASN A 254 5.81 5.92 20.11
N VAL A 255 5.46 5.89 18.82
CA VAL A 255 6.42 5.76 17.73
C VAL A 255 7.33 6.99 17.69
N MET A 256 6.76 8.19 17.74
CA MET A 256 7.53 9.44 17.75
C MET A 256 8.51 9.52 18.92
N LYS A 257 8.06 9.18 20.13
CA LYS A 257 8.95 9.13 21.31
C LYS A 257 10.09 8.14 21.10
N ARG A 258 9.83 6.94 20.58
CA ARG A 258 10.86 5.93 20.37
C ARG A 258 11.85 6.30 19.27
N VAL A 259 11.36 6.86 18.16
CA VAL A 259 12.20 7.30 17.05
C VAL A 259 13.12 8.43 17.51
N VAL A 260 12.58 9.49 18.13
CA VAL A 260 13.38 10.65 18.57
C VAL A 260 14.46 10.29 19.59
N HIS A 261 14.22 9.29 20.44
CA HIS A 261 15.19 8.83 21.44
C HIS A 261 16.07 7.67 20.94
N ALA A 262 16.03 7.33 19.64
CA ALA A 262 16.87 6.29 19.08
C ALA A 262 18.35 6.75 18.99
N THR A 263 19.27 5.79 19.09
CA THR A 263 20.72 6.05 18.95
C THR A 263 21.10 6.45 17.53
N PHE A 264 22.17 7.21 17.33
CA PHE A 264 22.68 7.57 15.99
C PHE A 264 22.82 6.37 15.02
N ARG A 265 23.26 5.22 15.53
CA ARG A 265 23.33 3.96 14.75
C ARG A 265 22.01 3.57 14.08
N PHE A 266 20.87 3.85 14.71
CA PHE A 266 19.55 3.57 14.11
C PHE A 266 19.32 4.41 12.86
N TYR A 267 19.74 5.68 12.88
CA TYR A 267 19.60 6.60 11.76
C TYR A 267 20.61 6.32 10.64
N ASP A 268 21.81 5.84 10.98
CA ASP A 268 22.82 5.48 9.97
C ASP A 268 22.44 4.20 9.20
N VAL A 269 21.78 3.25 9.88
CA VAL A 269 21.35 1.96 9.31
C VAL A 269 19.98 2.07 8.61
N THR A 270 19.10 2.94 9.10
CA THR A 270 17.72 3.06 8.60
C THR A 270 17.60 4.18 7.57
N PRO A 271 17.22 3.89 6.31
CA PRO A 271 17.05 4.93 5.29
C PRO A 271 15.99 5.97 5.71
N ALA A 272 16.29 7.25 5.49
CA ALA A 272 15.35 8.34 5.78
C ALA A 272 13.99 8.14 5.10
N GLY A 273 13.96 7.67 3.84
CA GLY A 273 12.72 7.34 3.13
C GLY A 273 11.91 6.21 3.79
N ARG A 274 12.58 5.21 4.37
CA ARG A 274 11.91 4.12 5.10
C ARG A 274 11.24 4.64 6.36
N LEU A 275 11.94 5.49 7.11
CA LEU A 275 11.38 6.11 8.32
C LEU A 275 10.20 7.03 7.98
N MET A 276 10.34 7.82 6.91
CA MET A 276 9.26 8.69 6.42
C MET A 276 8.03 7.88 6.01
N ASN A 277 8.21 6.79 5.24
CA ASN A 277 7.10 5.94 4.82
C ASN A 277 6.38 5.31 6.02
N ARG A 278 7.11 4.90 7.06
CA ARG A 278 6.51 4.37 8.29
C ARG A 278 5.74 5.43 9.07
N LEU A 279 6.25 6.67 9.13
CA LEU A 279 5.59 7.77 9.83
C LEU A 279 4.43 8.40 9.03
N SER A 280 4.40 8.23 7.72
CA SER A 280 3.34 8.73 6.84
C SER A 280 2.32 7.63 6.54
N SER A 281 2.71 6.64 5.73
CA SER A 281 1.80 5.64 5.20
C SER A 281 1.31 4.66 6.26
N ASP A 282 2.21 4.02 7.01
CA ASP A 282 1.81 2.97 7.96
C ASP A 282 0.95 3.56 9.09
N ILE A 283 1.20 4.82 9.46
CA ILE A 283 0.38 5.56 10.41
C ILE A 283 -0.99 5.89 9.81
N THR A 284 -1.05 6.29 8.54
CA THR A 284 -2.33 6.48 7.84
C THR A 284 -3.17 5.20 7.80
N VAL A 285 -2.55 4.02 7.68
CA VAL A 285 -3.26 2.71 7.76
C VAL A 285 -3.85 2.52 9.16
N THR A 286 -3.06 2.86 10.17
CA THR A 286 -3.42 2.67 11.58
C THR A 286 -4.53 3.63 12.03
N ASP A 287 -4.52 4.85 11.49
CA ASP A 287 -5.44 5.94 11.84
C ASP A 287 -6.87 5.72 11.34
N GLY A 288 -7.09 4.99 10.25
CA GLY A 288 -8.44 4.83 9.67
C GLY A 288 -8.79 3.40 9.28
N ASN A 289 -7.96 2.78 8.45
CA ASN A 289 -8.28 1.49 7.84
C ASN A 289 -8.33 0.36 8.87
N LEU A 290 -7.36 0.31 9.78
CA LEU A 290 -7.31 -0.77 10.76
C LEU A 290 -8.51 -0.71 11.72
N SER A 291 -8.87 0.49 12.18
CA SER A 291 -10.00 0.72 13.08
C SER A 291 -11.35 0.34 12.46
N SER A 292 -11.57 0.72 11.21
CA SER A 292 -12.81 0.40 10.50
C SER A 292 -12.99 -1.11 10.36
N HIS A 293 -11.91 -1.86 10.10
CA HIS A 293 -11.95 -3.32 10.05
C HIS A 293 -12.24 -3.96 11.41
N PHE A 294 -11.66 -3.46 12.50
CA PHE A 294 -12.00 -3.96 13.84
C PHE A 294 -13.44 -3.68 14.23
N THR A 295 -13.94 -2.48 13.93
CA THR A 295 -15.32 -2.10 14.22
C THR A 295 -16.30 -2.94 13.42
N LEU A 296 -16.03 -3.13 12.13
CA LEU A 296 -16.79 -4.03 11.26
C LEU A 296 -16.78 -5.47 11.79
N PHE A 297 -15.62 -5.97 12.20
CA PHE A 297 -15.49 -7.31 12.77
C PHE A 297 -16.31 -7.47 14.07
N ALA A 298 -16.25 -6.48 14.97
CA ALA A 298 -17.06 -6.46 16.18
C ALA A 298 -18.56 -6.46 15.86
N GLN A 299 -19.00 -5.63 14.91
CA GLN A 299 -20.38 -5.60 14.42
C GLN A 299 -20.81 -6.96 13.85
N LEU A 300 -19.99 -7.56 12.98
CA LEU A 300 -20.28 -8.86 12.36
C LEU A 300 -20.40 -9.97 13.41
N ILE A 301 -19.53 -10.01 14.42
CA ILE A 301 -19.65 -10.98 15.52
C ILE A 301 -20.95 -10.78 16.30
N ILE A 302 -21.28 -9.53 16.64
CA ILE A 302 -22.52 -9.21 17.38
C ILE A 302 -23.74 -9.62 16.56
N VAL A 303 -23.78 -9.29 15.26
CA VAL A 303 -24.85 -9.71 14.35
C VAL A 303 -24.94 -11.22 14.27
N TRP A 304 -23.82 -11.92 14.08
CA TRP A 304 -23.77 -13.37 13.99
C TRP A 304 -24.28 -14.06 15.27
N LEU A 305 -23.78 -13.65 16.44
CA LEU A 305 -24.21 -14.18 17.73
C LEU A 305 -25.70 -13.93 17.98
N THR A 306 -26.16 -12.70 17.75
CA THR A 306 -27.57 -12.35 17.98
C THR A 306 -28.49 -13.08 17.02
N SER A 307 -28.12 -13.24 15.75
CA SER A 307 -28.92 -14.03 14.79
C SER A 307 -29.02 -15.50 15.17
N ILE A 308 -27.93 -16.12 15.63
CA ILE A 308 -27.98 -17.51 16.11
C ILE A 308 -28.92 -17.64 17.31
N LEU A 309 -28.86 -16.70 18.27
CA LEU A 309 -29.72 -16.72 19.45
C LEU A 309 -31.20 -16.53 19.08
N VAL A 310 -31.50 -15.54 18.22
CA VAL A 310 -32.86 -15.23 17.78
C VAL A 310 -33.46 -16.40 17.00
N ILE A 311 -32.76 -16.89 15.97
CA ILE A 311 -33.26 -18.01 15.15
C ILE A 311 -33.35 -19.29 15.98
N GLY A 312 -32.36 -19.56 16.85
CA GLY A 312 -32.36 -20.71 17.74
C GLY A 312 -33.52 -20.71 18.75
N SER A 313 -34.00 -19.53 19.15
CA SER A 313 -35.16 -19.41 20.04
C SER A 313 -36.50 -19.70 19.35
N ILE A 314 -36.61 -19.46 18.04
CA ILE A 314 -37.83 -19.64 17.25
C ILE A 314 -37.86 -21.04 16.63
N THR A 315 -36.76 -21.45 16.01
CA THR A 315 -36.65 -22.69 15.24
C THR A 315 -35.41 -23.48 15.66
N PRO A 316 -35.47 -24.24 16.78
CA PRO A 316 -34.32 -24.98 17.30
C PRO A 316 -33.76 -26.02 16.32
N THR A 317 -34.61 -26.56 15.44
CA THR A 317 -34.22 -27.52 14.39
C THR A 317 -33.21 -26.93 13.41
N PHE A 318 -33.25 -25.61 13.17
CA PHE A 318 -32.28 -24.95 12.30
C PHE A 318 -30.88 -24.89 12.91
N LEU A 319 -30.75 -24.90 14.23
CA LEU A 319 -29.44 -24.81 14.90
C LEU A 319 -28.54 -26.00 14.56
N ALA A 320 -29.11 -27.19 14.40
CA ALA A 320 -28.39 -28.38 13.94
C ALA A 320 -27.83 -28.20 12.51
N PHE A 321 -28.61 -27.60 11.62
CA PHE A 321 -28.17 -27.31 10.25
C PHE A 321 -27.16 -26.17 10.19
N SER A 322 -27.35 -25.11 10.98
CA SER A 322 -26.41 -24.00 11.12
C SER A 322 -25.02 -24.48 11.54
N LEU A 323 -24.93 -25.48 12.42
CA LEU A 323 -23.66 -26.10 12.80
C LEU A 323 -22.94 -26.73 11.59
N VAL A 324 -23.67 -27.45 10.74
CA VAL A 324 -23.13 -28.06 9.50
C VAL A 324 -22.66 -26.99 8.53
N LEU A 325 -23.40 -25.89 8.39
CA LEU A 325 -22.98 -24.73 7.58
C LEU A 325 -21.67 -24.13 8.11
N VAL A 326 -21.57 -23.88 9.42
CA VAL A 326 -20.37 -23.31 10.04
C VAL A 326 -19.17 -24.22 9.81
N ILE A 327 -19.30 -25.53 10.02
CA ILE A 327 -18.24 -26.50 9.75
C ILE A 327 -17.82 -26.45 8.28
N THR A 328 -18.79 -26.42 7.35
CA THR A 328 -18.51 -26.35 5.91
C THR A 328 -17.77 -25.07 5.54
N ILE A 329 -18.17 -23.91 6.09
CA ILE A 329 -17.48 -22.62 5.89
C ILE A 329 -16.04 -22.71 6.41
N VAL A 330 -15.84 -23.25 7.61
CA VAL A 330 -14.52 -23.38 8.22
C VAL A 330 -13.60 -24.25 7.36
N LEU A 331 -14.10 -25.38 6.85
CA LEU A 331 -13.33 -26.26 5.97
C LEU A 331 -12.93 -25.56 4.65
N ILE A 332 -13.85 -24.83 4.03
CA ILE A 332 -13.57 -24.02 2.83
C ILE A 332 -12.50 -22.97 3.15
N TYR A 333 -12.61 -22.30 4.30
CA TYR A 333 -11.72 -21.21 4.68
C TYR A 333 -10.30 -21.69 4.98
N ILE A 334 -10.15 -22.87 5.60
CA ILE A 334 -8.84 -23.49 5.88
C ILE A 334 -8.09 -23.77 4.57
N GLN A 335 -8.79 -24.14 3.49
CA GLN A 335 -8.18 -24.34 2.17
C GLN A 335 -7.90 -23.02 1.43
N PHE A 336 -8.82 -22.06 1.55
CA PHE A 336 -8.73 -20.76 0.90
C PHE A 336 -7.57 -19.91 1.43
N LEU A 337 -7.43 -19.82 2.76
CA LEU A 337 -6.58 -18.83 3.41
C LEU A 337 -5.09 -18.95 3.02
N PRO A 338 -4.44 -20.14 3.07
CA PRO A 338 -3.04 -20.28 2.69
C PRO A 338 -2.79 -19.95 1.21
N THR A 339 -3.73 -20.34 0.35
CA THR A 339 -3.66 -20.11 -1.10
C THR A 339 -3.80 -18.62 -1.41
N SER A 340 -4.77 -17.95 -0.79
CA SER A 340 -5.03 -16.52 -0.94
C SER A 340 -3.84 -15.69 -0.47
N GLN A 341 -3.27 -16.00 0.70
CA GLN A 341 -2.06 -15.33 1.22
C GLN A 341 -0.84 -15.51 0.29
N SER A 342 -0.67 -16.69 -0.29
CA SER A 342 0.45 -16.97 -1.20
C SER A 342 0.29 -16.25 -2.53
N LEU A 343 -0.91 -16.26 -3.12
CA LEU A 343 -1.20 -15.52 -4.35
C LEU A 343 -1.08 -14.01 -4.14
N ARG A 344 -1.60 -13.49 -3.02
CA ARG A 344 -1.48 -12.06 -2.68
C ARG A 344 -0.02 -11.63 -2.57
N ARG A 345 0.84 -12.49 -2.02
CA ARG A 345 2.28 -12.23 -1.94
C ARG A 345 2.93 -12.19 -3.32
N LEU A 346 2.61 -13.15 -4.18
CA LEU A 346 3.12 -13.19 -5.55
C LEU A 346 2.69 -11.96 -6.36
N GLU A 347 1.42 -11.54 -6.23
CA GLU A 347 0.90 -10.31 -6.82
C GLU A 347 1.72 -9.09 -6.36
N MET A 348 1.89 -8.91 -5.05
CA MET A 348 2.62 -7.77 -4.49
C MET A 348 4.11 -7.76 -4.88
N VAL A 349 4.75 -8.92 -4.93
CA VAL A 349 6.17 -9.04 -5.36
C VAL A 349 6.31 -8.74 -6.85
N SER A 350 5.34 -9.14 -7.68
CA SER A 350 5.36 -8.85 -9.12
C SER A 350 5.08 -7.38 -9.47
N LEU A 351 4.45 -6.62 -8.56
CA LEU A 351 4.16 -5.20 -8.76
C LEU A 351 5.41 -4.32 -8.60
N THR A 352 6.31 -4.63 -7.67
CA THR A 352 7.48 -3.78 -7.39
C THR A 352 8.39 -3.55 -8.61
N PRO A 353 8.75 -4.58 -9.40
CA PRO A 353 9.54 -4.38 -10.62
C PRO A 353 8.87 -3.49 -11.67
N LEU A 354 7.53 -3.48 -11.73
CA LEU A 354 6.78 -2.65 -12.67
C LEU A 354 6.97 -1.17 -12.33
N ILE A 355 6.82 -0.81 -11.06
CA ILE A 355 6.97 0.57 -10.56
C ILE A 355 8.44 1.03 -10.70
N SER A 356 9.39 0.19 -10.29
CA SER A 356 10.83 0.48 -10.41
C SER A 356 11.24 0.76 -11.86
N ASN A 357 10.73 -0.03 -12.82
CA ASN A 357 10.98 0.21 -14.24
C ASN A 357 10.48 1.60 -14.69
N PHE A 358 9.31 2.05 -14.23
CA PHE A 358 8.82 3.40 -14.58
C PHE A 358 9.73 4.50 -14.04
N GLY A 359 10.19 4.39 -12.79
CA GLY A 359 11.14 5.35 -12.21
C GLY A 359 12.45 5.43 -13.00
N LEU A 360 13.02 4.28 -13.36
CA LEU A 360 14.23 4.19 -14.18
C LEU A 360 14.04 4.80 -15.58
N LEU A 361 12.86 4.63 -16.17
CA LEU A 361 12.53 5.21 -17.48
C LEU A 361 12.41 6.73 -17.43
N THR A 362 11.83 7.30 -16.37
CA THR A 362 11.67 8.75 -16.23
C THR A 362 12.99 9.46 -16.05
N GLU A 363 13.89 8.91 -15.24
CA GLU A 363 15.22 9.49 -15.01
C GLU A 363 16.18 9.24 -16.18
N GLY A 364 16.13 8.05 -16.78
CA GLY A 364 17.06 7.62 -17.82
C GLY A 364 16.65 7.94 -19.26
N LEU A 365 15.55 8.66 -19.48
CA LEU A 365 14.92 8.80 -20.81
C LEU A 365 15.88 9.32 -21.89
N GLY A 366 16.66 10.35 -21.57
CA GLY A 366 17.64 10.93 -22.49
C GLY A 366 18.69 9.90 -22.94
N THR A 367 19.23 9.15 -21.99
CA THR A 367 20.21 8.09 -22.25
C THR A 367 19.61 6.95 -23.08
N ILE A 368 18.39 6.52 -22.76
CA ILE A 368 17.71 5.42 -23.48
C ILE A 368 17.49 5.80 -24.95
N ARG A 369 17.06 7.04 -25.21
CA ARG A 369 16.87 7.56 -26.56
C ARG A 369 18.19 7.71 -27.31
N ALA A 370 19.23 8.20 -26.65
CA ALA A 370 20.57 8.34 -27.24
C ALA A 370 21.15 7.00 -27.70
N PHE A 371 20.91 5.91 -26.96
CA PHE A 371 21.31 4.55 -27.34
C PHE A 371 20.31 3.83 -28.27
N CYS A 372 19.21 4.48 -28.67
CA CYS A 372 18.12 3.86 -29.42
C CYS A 372 17.62 2.54 -28.81
N ALA A 373 17.63 2.45 -27.47
CA ALA A 373 17.33 1.22 -26.73
C ALA A 373 15.85 1.10 -26.33
N GLN A 374 14.95 1.92 -26.88
CA GLN A 374 13.55 2.03 -26.46
C GLN A 374 12.82 0.67 -26.51
N ARG A 375 13.02 -0.10 -27.60
CA ARG A 375 12.37 -1.41 -27.77
C ARG A 375 12.72 -2.38 -26.65
N ARG A 376 14.01 -2.49 -26.29
CA ARG A 376 14.46 -3.37 -25.20
C ARG A 376 13.79 -3.04 -23.87
N PHE A 377 13.65 -1.75 -23.57
CA PHE A 377 12.97 -1.31 -22.35
C PHE A 377 11.45 -1.51 -22.42
N GLN A 378 10.83 -1.29 -23.59
CA GLN A 378 9.42 -1.55 -23.83
C GLN A 378 9.09 -3.04 -23.66
N ASP A 379 9.88 -3.93 -24.25
CA ASP A 379 9.73 -5.38 -24.14
C ASP A 379 9.81 -5.82 -22.67
N ARG A 380 10.74 -5.22 -21.90
CA ARG A 380 10.87 -5.48 -20.47
C ARG A 380 9.66 -5.02 -19.66
N VAL A 381 9.07 -3.87 -20.00
CA VAL A 381 7.83 -3.40 -19.35
C VAL A 381 6.67 -4.34 -19.66
N ILE A 382 6.54 -4.80 -20.91
CA ILE A 382 5.50 -5.77 -21.31
C ILE A 382 5.67 -7.08 -20.52
N GLU A 383 6.88 -7.65 -20.48
CA GLU A 383 7.17 -8.88 -19.74
C GLU A 383 6.80 -8.77 -18.25
N VAL A 384 7.21 -7.67 -17.59
CA VAL A 384 6.92 -7.45 -16.18
C VAL A 384 5.42 -7.22 -15.95
N THR A 385 4.74 -6.54 -16.87
CA THR A 385 3.29 -6.35 -16.83
C THR A 385 2.55 -7.68 -16.97
N ASP A 386 2.94 -8.53 -17.91
CA ASP A 386 2.33 -9.85 -18.12
C ASP A 386 2.49 -10.75 -16.88
N ILE A 387 3.66 -10.73 -16.25
CA ILE A 387 3.90 -11.46 -14.99
C ILE A 387 2.95 -10.97 -13.89
N PHE A 388 2.84 -9.65 -13.73
CA PHE A 388 1.94 -9.04 -12.74
C PHE A 388 0.48 -9.41 -13.02
N GLN A 389 0.01 -9.21 -14.25
CA GLN A 389 -1.37 -9.52 -14.67
C GLN A 389 -1.71 -10.99 -14.46
N LYS A 390 -0.78 -11.91 -14.75
CA LYS A 390 -0.97 -13.34 -14.48
C LYS A 390 -1.21 -13.60 -13.00
N MET A 391 -0.41 -13.02 -12.11
CA MET A 391 -0.56 -13.22 -10.66
C MET A 391 -1.85 -12.59 -10.13
N ASP A 392 -2.17 -11.37 -10.57
CA ASP A 392 -3.40 -10.66 -10.19
C ASP A 392 -4.66 -11.43 -10.64
N HIS A 393 -4.65 -11.94 -11.87
CA HIS A 393 -5.76 -12.75 -12.39
C HIS A 393 -6.04 -14.00 -11.54
N PHE A 394 -5.01 -14.74 -11.13
CA PHE A 394 -5.18 -15.91 -10.27
C PHE A 394 -5.70 -15.52 -8.88
N TYR A 395 -5.24 -14.40 -8.32
CA TYR A 395 -5.75 -13.89 -7.05
C TYR A 395 -7.25 -13.59 -7.12
N TRP A 396 -7.69 -12.82 -8.12
CA TRP A 396 -9.12 -12.49 -8.29
C TRP A 396 -9.98 -13.70 -8.62
N SER A 397 -9.44 -14.66 -9.39
CA SER A 397 -10.13 -15.92 -9.66
C SER A 397 -10.37 -16.74 -8.39
N LEU A 398 -9.42 -16.75 -7.45
CA LEU A 398 -9.60 -17.40 -6.15
C LEU A 398 -10.64 -16.69 -5.28
N GLN A 399 -10.67 -15.35 -5.31
CA GLN A 399 -11.71 -14.58 -4.61
C GLN A 399 -13.11 -14.89 -5.16
N ALA A 400 -13.24 -14.95 -6.50
CA ALA A 400 -14.48 -15.34 -7.16
C ALA A 400 -14.90 -16.78 -6.81
N TRP A 401 -13.94 -17.70 -6.73
CA TRP A 401 -14.19 -19.08 -6.29
C TRP A 401 -14.77 -19.13 -4.86
N LEU A 402 -14.21 -18.38 -3.91
CA LEU A 402 -14.73 -18.31 -2.54
C LEU A 402 -16.14 -17.72 -2.53
N GLN A 403 -16.34 -16.59 -3.22
CA GLN A 403 -17.64 -15.93 -3.31
C GLN A 403 -18.72 -16.86 -3.85
N PHE A 404 -18.41 -17.61 -4.91
CA PHE A 404 -19.33 -18.58 -5.49
C PHE A 404 -19.74 -19.67 -4.49
N ARG A 405 -18.79 -20.22 -3.73
CA ARG A 405 -19.06 -21.24 -2.70
C ARG A 405 -19.91 -20.69 -1.56
N LEU A 406 -19.60 -19.49 -1.07
CA LEU A 406 -20.38 -18.85 -0.01
C LEU A 406 -21.80 -18.49 -0.47
N ASN A 407 -21.96 -18.04 -1.72
CA ASN A 407 -23.28 -17.76 -2.30
C ASN A 407 -24.14 -19.03 -2.41
N ILE A 408 -23.57 -20.16 -2.84
CA ILE A 408 -24.28 -21.45 -2.86
C ILE A 408 -24.73 -21.82 -1.45
N LEU A 409 -23.82 -21.71 -0.48
CA LEU A 409 -24.12 -22.08 0.90
C LEU A 409 -25.22 -21.19 1.51
N SER A 410 -25.16 -19.88 1.22
CA SER A 410 -26.22 -18.94 1.57
C SER A 410 -27.55 -19.31 0.92
N ALA A 411 -27.57 -19.68 -0.36
CA ALA A 411 -28.78 -20.07 -1.06
C ALA A 411 -29.41 -21.35 -0.47
N ILE A 412 -28.59 -22.36 -0.14
CA ILE A 412 -29.05 -23.57 0.55
C ILE A 412 -29.61 -23.22 1.93
N SER A 413 -28.96 -22.30 2.66
CA SER A 413 -29.44 -21.84 3.96
C SER A 413 -30.81 -21.16 3.87
N THR A 414 -30.98 -20.23 2.93
CA THR A 414 -32.27 -19.56 2.71
C THR A 414 -33.34 -20.56 2.29
N PHE A 415 -33.03 -21.49 1.40
CA PHE A 415 -33.97 -22.54 0.98
C PHE A 415 -34.44 -23.40 2.16
N LEU A 416 -33.51 -23.88 2.99
CA LEU A 416 -33.87 -24.72 4.12
C LEU A 416 -34.66 -23.94 5.17
N MET A 417 -34.31 -22.68 5.43
CA MET A 417 -35.07 -21.82 6.32
C MET A 417 -36.52 -21.66 5.88
N THR A 418 -36.73 -21.37 4.60
CA THR A 418 -38.09 -21.29 4.03
C THR A 418 -38.83 -22.62 4.15
N ALA A 419 -38.17 -23.74 3.86
CA ALA A 419 -38.79 -25.06 3.95
C ALA A 419 -39.20 -25.43 5.39
N ILE A 420 -38.35 -25.13 6.38
CA ILE A 420 -38.66 -25.38 7.80
C ILE A 420 -39.79 -24.45 8.27
N ALA A 421 -39.78 -23.19 7.84
CA ALA A 421 -40.85 -22.24 8.19
C ALA A 421 -42.22 -22.70 7.69
N VAL A 422 -42.28 -23.20 6.44
CA VAL A 422 -43.50 -23.79 5.87
C VAL A 422 -43.89 -25.08 6.60
N TYR A 423 -42.93 -25.96 6.90
CA TYR A 423 -43.21 -27.23 7.59
C TYR A 423 -43.74 -27.04 9.01
N GLN A 424 -43.26 -26.02 9.72
CA GLN A 424 -43.67 -25.70 11.10
C GLN A 424 -44.92 -24.83 11.17
N ASP A 425 -45.53 -24.48 10.03
CA ASP A 425 -46.70 -23.60 9.93
C ASP A 425 -46.49 -22.28 10.70
N LEU A 426 -45.30 -21.68 10.54
CA LEU A 426 -44.97 -20.40 11.16
C LEU A 426 -45.85 -19.30 10.58
N SER A 427 -46.26 -18.33 11.42
CA SER A 427 -46.99 -17.17 10.93
C SER A 427 -46.20 -16.43 9.83
N PRO A 428 -46.88 -15.77 8.88
CA PRO A 428 -46.21 -14.99 7.84
C PRO A 428 -45.23 -13.95 8.41
N GLY A 429 -45.60 -13.34 9.55
CA GLY A 429 -44.76 -12.39 10.27
C GLY A 429 -43.47 -13.02 10.85
N LEU A 430 -43.57 -14.18 11.52
CA LEU A 430 -42.40 -14.91 12.03
C LEU A 430 -41.50 -15.39 10.90
N THR A 431 -42.09 -15.89 9.82
CA THR A 431 -41.36 -16.36 8.64
C THR A 431 -40.58 -15.22 7.99
N ALA A 432 -41.19 -14.04 7.83
CA ALA A 432 -40.52 -12.85 7.32
C ALA A 432 -39.40 -12.35 8.25
N PHE A 433 -39.62 -12.35 9.57
CA PHE A 433 -38.61 -11.96 10.54
C PHE A 433 -37.37 -12.86 10.53
N VAL A 434 -37.59 -14.16 10.35
CA VAL A 434 -36.53 -15.18 10.32
C VAL A 434 -35.81 -15.21 8.96
N LEU A 435 -36.52 -14.93 7.86
CA LEU A 435 -35.95 -14.88 6.51
C LEU A 435 -35.32 -13.54 6.15
N SER A 436 -35.71 -12.44 6.82
CA SER A 436 -35.07 -11.14 6.68
C SER A 436 -33.64 -11.26 7.18
N PRO A 437 -32.63 -11.35 6.30
CA PRO A 437 -31.27 -11.40 6.76
C PRO A 437 -30.98 -10.06 7.45
N PRO A 438 -30.20 -10.04 8.54
CA PRO A 438 -29.61 -8.79 8.98
C PRO A 438 -28.68 -8.29 7.88
N GLN A 439 -29.15 -7.34 7.07
CA GLN A 439 -28.42 -6.56 6.07
C GLN A 439 -27.19 -7.27 5.46
N ALA A 440 -27.45 -8.34 4.70
CA ALA A 440 -26.45 -9.04 3.91
C ALA A 440 -25.94 -8.22 2.70
N ASP A 441 -26.44 -6.99 2.48
CA ASP A 441 -26.01 -6.12 1.39
C ASP A 441 -24.58 -5.56 1.57
N SER A 442 -24.04 -5.59 2.78
CA SER A 442 -22.67 -5.12 3.04
C SER A 442 -21.58 -6.16 2.71
N CYS A 443 -21.94 -7.45 2.54
CA CYS A 443 -20.99 -8.49 2.15
C CYS A 443 -20.86 -8.66 0.63
N HIS A 444 -21.70 -7.97 -0.16
CA HIS A 444 -21.72 -8.05 -1.63
C HIS A 444 -20.86 -7.01 -2.36
N GLN A 445 -19.99 -6.26 -1.66
CA GLN A 445 -18.98 -5.43 -2.32
C GLN A 445 -17.54 -5.92 -2.09
N PRO A 446 -17.06 -6.90 -2.86
CA PRO A 446 -15.63 -7.01 -3.12
C PRO A 446 -15.11 -5.86 -4.01
N LYS A 447 -16.00 -5.03 -4.58
CA LYS A 447 -15.63 -3.89 -5.44
C LYS A 447 -15.03 -2.70 -4.69
N GLY A 448 -15.43 -2.47 -3.43
CA GLY A 448 -14.87 -1.40 -2.60
C GLY A 448 -13.41 -1.65 -2.20
N TYR A 449 -13.04 -2.93 -1.98
CA TYR A 449 -11.67 -3.32 -1.63
C TYR A 449 -10.70 -3.26 -2.81
N ALA A 450 -11.17 -3.45 -4.05
CA ALA A 450 -10.33 -3.27 -5.24
C ALA A 450 -9.97 -1.78 -5.44
N ASN A 451 -10.97 -0.89 -5.37
CA ASN A 451 -10.75 0.55 -5.61
C ASN A 451 -9.98 1.21 -4.46
N HIS A 452 -10.31 0.93 -3.20
CA HIS A 452 -9.55 1.50 -2.08
C HIS A 452 -8.12 1.00 -2.01
N MET A 453 -7.81 -0.21 -2.48
CA MET A 453 -6.46 -0.78 -2.41
C MET A 453 -5.62 -0.43 -3.64
N VAL A 454 -6.24 -0.15 -4.78
CA VAL A 454 -5.59 0.56 -5.90
C VAL A 454 -5.29 2.00 -5.49
N ASP A 455 -6.23 2.72 -4.88
CA ASP A 455 -6.01 4.08 -4.34
C ASP A 455 -4.97 4.09 -3.20
N TYR A 456 -4.96 3.06 -2.33
CA TYR A 456 -3.90 2.90 -1.33
C TYR A 456 -2.53 2.65 -1.96
N LYS A 457 -2.47 1.84 -3.02
CA LYS A 457 -1.23 1.56 -3.78
C LYS A 457 -0.72 2.80 -4.53
N TRP A 458 -1.58 3.75 -4.89
CA TRP A 458 -1.17 5.02 -5.49
C TRP A 458 -0.80 6.08 -4.43
N ASN A 459 -1.54 6.15 -3.31
CA ASN A 459 -1.28 7.12 -2.23
C ASN A 459 -0.10 6.74 -1.31
N LEU A 460 0.38 5.49 -1.34
CA LEU A 460 1.63 5.08 -0.68
C LEU A 460 2.90 5.55 -1.39
N PHE A 461 2.77 5.99 -2.64
CA PHE A 461 3.87 6.25 -3.55
C PHE A 461 3.83 7.67 -4.16
N GLN A 462 2.85 8.50 -3.78
CA GLN A 462 2.98 9.96 -3.77
C GLN A 462 3.49 10.39 -2.39
#